data_AF-A0A9X2LKM2-F1
#
_entry.id   AF-A0A9X2LKM2-F1
#
_cell.length_a   1.000
_cell.length_b   1.000
_cell.length_c   1.000
_cell.angle_alpha   90.00
_cell.angle_beta   90.00
_cell.angle_gamma   90.00
#
_symmetry.space_group_name_H-M   'P 1'
#
loop_
_entity.id
_entity.type
_entity.pdbx_description
1 polymer ?
#
loop_
_entity_poly.entity_id
_entity_poly.type
_entity_poly.pdbx_seq_one_letter_code
_entity_poly.pdbx_strand_id
1 'polypeptide(L)'
;MREISDTELAAFLAHEALLAIRVLARRAKMSPHENSSAEVIEQINELAEFCSDMQAAATPRPRRPSRGRPIPSRREQAMHDRPMIYPWNAAGEERRAWILGRIDEAGYQWTPPPALPAPRKDMPPLSLRQRLSLRFGWPVKARKPR
;
A
#
# COMPACT_ATOMS: atom_id res chain seq x y z
N MET A 1 12.30 12.18 -22.08
CA MET A 1 11.63 11.65 -20.87
C MET A 1 12.27 10.33 -20.50
N ARG A 2 12.57 10.13 -19.21
CA ARG A 2 13.21 8.91 -18.70
C ARG A 2 12.14 8.03 -18.04
N GLU A 3 12.13 6.74 -18.34
CA GLU A 3 11.30 5.78 -17.62
C GLU A 3 11.80 5.59 -16.18
N ILE A 4 10.88 5.60 -15.20
CA ILE A 4 11.20 5.43 -13.77
C ILE A 4 10.51 4.19 -13.22
N SER A 5 11.24 3.38 -12.46
CA SER A 5 10.68 2.20 -11.80
C SER A 5 9.77 2.59 -10.63
N ASP A 6 8.83 1.71 -10.25
CA ASP A 6 7.94 1.92 -9.09
C ASP A 6 8.74 2.24 -7.81
N THR A 7 9.87 1.57 -7.59
CA THR A 7 10.72 1.74 -6.41
C THR A 7 11.44 3.09 -6.41
N GLU A 8 12.01 3.49 -7.55
CA GLU A 8 12.66 4.80 -7.70
C GLU A 8 11.63 5.93 -7.59
N LEU A 9 10.45 5.75 -8.19
CA LEU A 9 9.36 6.70 -8.09
C LEU A 9 8.90 6.87 -6.64
N ALA A 10 8.74 5.77 -5.90
CA ALA A 10 8.39 5.83 -4.49
C ALA A 10 9.44 6.59 -3.67
N ALA A 11 10.73 6.36 -3.91
CA ALA A 11 11.81 7.11 -3.24
C ALA A 11 11.77 8.62 -3.56
N PHE A 12 11.53 8.96 -4.84
CA PHE A 12 11.35 10.35 -5.28
C PHE A 12 10.14 11.02 -4.60
N LEU A 13 8.98 10.37 -4.59
CA LEU A 13 7.76 10.91 -3.97
C LEU A 13 7.89 11.03 -2.45
N ALA A 14 8.61 10.10 -1.79
CA ALA A 14 8.93 10.23 -0.37
C ALA A 14 9.75 11.51 -0.09
N HIS A 15 10.71 11.82 -0.96
CA HIS A 15 11.51 13.03 -0.86
C HIS A 15 10.67 14.29 -1.08
N GLU A 16 9.82 14.31 -2.10
CA GLU A 16 8.91 15.43 -2.38
C GLU A 16 7.95 15.70 -1.20
N ALA A 17 7.42 14.64 -0.58
CA ALA A 17 6.58 14.78 0.60
C ALA A 17 7.34 15.41 1.79
N LEU A 18 8.59 15.00 2.02
CA LEU A 18 9.44 15.61 3.05
C LEU A 18 9.71 17.08 2.78
N LEU A 19 9.96 17.47 1.52
CA LEU A 19 10.13 18.86 1.14
C LEU A 19 8.86 19.67 1.40
N ALA A 20 7.69 19.13 1.03
CA ALA A 20 6.40 19.76 1.30
C ALA A 20 6.16 19.99 2.80
N ILE A 21 6.44 18.99 3.65
CA ILE A 21 6.36 19.12 5.12
C ILE A 21 7.26 20.26 5.62
N ARG A 22 8.51 20.32 5.15
CA ARG A 22 9.46 21.38 5.54
C ARG A 22 8.98 22.77 5.14
N VAL A 23 8.40 22.90 3.94
CA VAL A 23 7.83 24.16 3.46
C VAL A 23 6.63 24.58 4.32
N LEU A 24 5.70 23.66 4.60
CA LEU A 24 4.53 23.91 5.45
C LEU A 24 4.94 24.34 6.86
N ALA A 25 5.83 23.57 7.51
CA ALA A 25 6.32 23.88 8.84
C ALA A 25 7.01 25.25 8.90
N ARG A 26 7.80 25.60 7.88
CA ARG A 26 8.45 26.91 7.78
C ARG A 26 7.43 28.04 7.62
N ARG A 27 6.44 27.87 6.74
CA ARG A 27 5.38 28.88 6.51
C ARG A 27 4.55 29.12 7.76
N ALA A 28 4.12 28.05 8.43
CA ALA A 28 3.35 28.16 9.67
C ALA A 28 4.12 28.89 10.78
N LYS A 29 5.45 28.71 10.84
CA LYS A 29 6.32 29.45 11.76
C LYS A 29 6.42 30.94 11.40
N MET A 30 6.45 31.29 10.12
CA MET A 30 6.61 32.67 9.65
C MET A 30 5.30 33.47 9.67
N SER A 31 4.17 32.80 9.44
CA SER A 31 2.84 33.40 9.36
C SER A 31 1.83 32.66 10.24
N PRO A 32 1.92 32.78 11.57
CA PRO A 32 1.05 32.06 12.51
C PRO A 32 -0.41 32.55 12.50
N HIS A 33 -0.69 33.74 11.94
CA HIS A 33 -2.06 34.30 11.86
C HIS A 33 -2.78 33.96 10.54
N GLU A 34 -2.05 33.55 9.50
CA GLU A 34 -2.61 33.25 8.17
C GLU A 34 -3.11 31.81 8.06
N ASN A 35 -2.63 30.92 8.94
CA ASN A 35 -2.95 29.50 8.87
C ASN A 35 -3.53 29.01 10.19
N SER A 36 -4.65 28.30 10.14
CA SER A 36 -5.12 27.55 11.30
C SER A 36 -4.06 26.51 11.67
N SER A 37 -3.51 26.59 12.88
CA SER A 37 -2.50 25.63 13.34
C SER A 37 -3.00 24.19 13.24
N ALA A 38 -4.31 23.94 13.38
CA ALA A 38 -4.89 22.61 13.26
C ALA A 38 -4.82 22.07 11.82
N GLU A 39 -5.14 22.90 10.84
CA GLU A 39 -5.13 22.52 9.41
C GLU A 39 -3.71 22.24 8.92
N VAL A 40 -2.73 23.05 9.33
CA VAL A 40 -1.31 22.81 8.99
C VAL A 40 -0.84 21.48 9.57
N ILE A 41 -1.22 21.18 10.82
CA ILE A 41 -0.84 19.92 11.48
C ILE A 41 -1.48 18.73 10.74
N GLU A 42 -2.74 18.84 10.34
CA GLU A 42 -3.43 17.82 9.55
C GLU A 42 -2.72 17.57 8.21
N GLN A 43 -2.41 18.62 7.44
CA GLN A 43 -1.66 18.52 6.18
C GLN A 43 -0.27 17.89 6.37
N ILE A 44 0.45 18.26 7.44
CA ILE A 44 1.75 17.66 7.77
C ILE A 44 1.61 16.18 8.09
N ASN A 45 0.59 15.79 8.87
CA ASN A 45 0.34 14.40 9.23
C ASN A 45 0.01 13.57 7.99
N GLU A 46 -0.84 14.07 7.10
CA GLU A 46 -1.18 13.40 5.85
C GLU A 46 0.04 13.20 4.93
N LEU A 47 0.92 14.19 4.85
CA LEU A 47 2.17 14.08 4.08
C LEU A 47 3.18 13.14 4.75
N ALA A 48 3.20 13.08 6.07
CA ALA A 48 4.07 12.17 6.82
C ALA A 48 3.63 10.71 6.66
N GLU A 49 2.32 10.44 6.70
CA GLU A 49 1.75 9.13 6.39
C GLU A 49 2.09 8.74 4.94
N PHE A 50 1.88 9.64 3.98
CA PHE A 50 2.26 9.41 2.59
C PHE A 50 3.76 9.14 2.41
N CYS A 51 4.62 9.90 3.08
CA CYS A 51 6.06 9.68 3.05
C CYS A 51 6.42 8.28 3.56
N SER A 52 5.77 7.84 4.64
CA SER A 52 5.98 6.52 5.23
C SER A 52 5.54 5.41 4.27
N ASP A 53 4.39 5.56 3.61
CA ASP A 53 3.91 4.63 2.59
C ASP A 53 4.86 4.54 1.38
N MET A 54 5.37 5.69 0.93
CA MET A 54 6.35 5.76 -0.14
C MET A 54 7.67 5.08 0.24
N GLN A 55 8.17 5.29 1.46
CA GLN A 55 9.37 4.60 1.95
C GLN A 55 9.16 3.08 2.01
N ALA A 56 7.97 2.63 2.43
CA ALA A 56 7.62 1.22 2.45
C ALA A 56 7.58 0.60 1.04
N ALA A 57 7.11 1.35 0.04
CA ALA A 57 7.13 0.93 -1.36
C ALA A 57 8.53 1.00 -2.00
N ALA A 58 9.36 1.95 -1.58
CA ALA A 58 10.74 2.12 -2.05
C ALA A 58 11.71 1.05 -1.51
N THR A 59 11.31 0.29 -0.48
CA THR A 59 12.16 -0.71 0.14
C THR A 59 11.75 -2.12 -0.33
N PRO A 60 12.55 -2.79 -1.18
CA PRO A 60 12.25 -4.15 -1.63
C PRO A 60 12.18 -5.09 -0.42
N ARG A 61 11.00 -5.67 -0.15
CA ARG A 61 10.88 -6.67 0.91
C ARG A 61 11.47 -7.99 0.42
N PRO A 62 12.51 -8.55 1.06
CA PRO A 62 13.03 -9.85 0.67
C PRO A 62 11.93 -10.89 0.79
N ARG A 63 11.66 -11.58 -0.32
CA ARG A 63 10.70 -12.69 -0.40
C ARG A 63 11.30 -13.86 0.36
N ARG A 64 11.23 -13.86 1.70
CA ARG A 64 11.79 -14.93 2.53
C ARG A 64 10.83 -16.12 2.46
N PRO A 65 11.19 -17.24 1.82
CA PRO A 65 10.41 -18.46 1.95
C PRO A 65 10.59 -18.99 3.37
N SER A 66 9.80 -18.50 4.32
CA SER A 66 9.70 -19.17 5.61
C SER A 66 9.00 -20.50 5.38
N ARG A 67 9.66 -21.61 5.71
CA ARG A 67 9.05 -22.95 5.75
C ARG A 67 7.77 -22.85 6.60
N GLY A 68 6.62 -23.01 5.97
CA GLY A 68 5.30 -22.94 6.62
C GLY A 68 4.47 -21.69 6.36
N ARG A 69 4.92 -20.70 5.56
CA ARG A 69 4.06 -19.56 5.19
C ARG A 69 3.05 -20.00 4.12
N PRO A 70 1.75 -19.60 4.22
CA PRO A 70 0.78 -19.84 3.17
C PRO A 70 1.23 -19.27 1.82
N ILE A 71 0.77 -19.87 0.72
CA ILE A 71 0.97 -19.33 -0.63
C ILE A 71 0.45 -17.87 -0.63
N PRO A 72 1.25 -16.89 -1.08
CA PRO A 72 0.83 -15.49 -1.06
C PRO A 72 -0.42 -15.34 -1.93
N SER A 73 -1.41 -14.61 -1.41
CA SER A 73 -2.62 -14.29 -2.14
C SER A 73 -2.32 -13.51 -3.42
N ARG A 74 -3.24 -13.54 -4.39
CA ARG A 74 -3.10 -12.78 -5.66
C ARG A 74 -2.88 -11.28 -5.40
N ARG A 75 -3.48 -10.74 -4.35
CA ARG A 75 -3.28 -9.34 -3.91
C ARG A 75 -1.87 -9.09 -3.41
N GLU A 76 -1.33 -9.97 -2.56
CA GLU A 76 0.05 -9.86 -2.06
C GLU A 76 1.08 -10.02 -3.18
N GLN A 77 0.81 -10.88 -4.17
CA GLN A 77 1.66 -11.02 -5.35
C GLN A 77 1.67 -9.73 -6.17
N ALA A 78 0.50 -9.15 -6.45
CA ALA A 78 0.41 -7.88 -7.18
C ALA A 78 1.13 -6.73 -6.45
N MET A 79 1.02 -6.67 -5.11
CA MET A 79 1.76 -5.71 -4.28
C MET A 79 3.27 -5.89 -4.29
N HIS A 80 3.74 -7.12 -4.48
CA HIS A 80 5.16 -7.40 -4.61
C HIS A 80 5.67 -7.03 -6.01
N ASP A 81 4.89 -7.32 -7.06
CA ASP A 81 5.31 -7.10 -8.45
C ASP A 81 5.25 -5.62 -8.87
N ARG A 82 4.35 -4.85 -8.24
CA ARG A 82 4.17 -3.42 -8.45
C ARG A 82 4.16 -2.70 -7.09
N PRO A 83 5.31 -2.30 -6.52
CA PRO A 83 5.39 -1.67 -5.20
C PRO A 83 4.46 -0.46 -5.03
N MET A 84 4.22 0.31 -6.11
CA MET A 84 3.33 1.46 -6.10
C MET A 84 1.84 1.11 -6.14
N ILE A 85 1.45 -0.16 -6.28
CA ILE A 85 0.04 -0.54 -6.43
C ILE A 85 -0.80 -0.19 -5.21
N TYR A 86 -0.29 -0.40 -4.00
CA TYR A 86 -1.05 -0.06 -2.80
C TYR A 86 -1.16 1.45 -2.61
N PRO A 87 -0.06 2.22 -2.59
CA PRO A 87 -0.17 3.67 -2.42
C PRO A 87 -0.98 4.35 -3.52
N TRP A 88 -0.88 3.89 -4.77
CA TRP A 88 -1.68 4.40 -5.88
C TRP A 88 -3.18 4.15 -5.68
N ASN A 89 -3.55 2.93 -5.27
CA ASN A 89 -4.95 2.58 -5.04
C ASN A 89 -5.52 3.23 -3.77
N ALA A 90 -4.70 3.42 -2.74
CA ALA A 90 -5.08 4.11 -1.50
C ALA A 90 -5.21 5.63 -1.67
N ALA A 91 -4.45 6.22 -2.60
CA ALA A 91 -4.57 7.63 -2.95
C ALA A 91 -5.95 7.97 -3.52
N GLY A 92 -6.55 9.03 -3.00
CA GLY A 92 -7.71 9.70 -3.60
C GLY A 92 -7.35 10.43 -4.90
N GLU A 93 -8.34 10.98 -5.58
CA GLU A 93 -8.16 11.63 -6.89
C GLU A 93 -7.16 12.79 -6.87
N GLU A 94 -7.25 13.66 -5.87
CA GLU A 94 -6.35 14.79 -5.69
C GLU A 94 -4.90 14.33 -5.52
N ARG A 95 -4.66 13.30 -4.68
CA ARG A 95 -3.32 12.77 -4.45
C ARG A 95 -2.76 12.06 -5.69
N ARG A 96 -3.60 11.37 -6.45
CA ARG A 96 -3.19 10.79 -7.75
C ARG A 96 -2.81 11.88 -8.75
N ALA A 97 -3.58 12.96 -8.83
CA ALA A 97 -3.26 14.11 -9.68
C ALA A 97 -1.94 14.76 -9.26
N TRP A 98 -1.71 14.93 -7.96
CA TRP A 98 -0.44 15.44 -7.43
C TRP A 98 0.75 14.54 -7.82
N ILE A 99 0.62 13.22 -7.65
CA ILE A 99 1.67 12.26 -8.06
C ILE A 99 1.99 12.41 -9.55
N LEU A 100 0.97 12.43 -10.41
CA LEU A 100 1.15 12.57 -11.85
C LEU A 100 1.79 13.91 -12.22
N GLY A 101 1.39 15.00 -11.54
CA GLY A 101 2.01 16.32 -11.71
C GLY A 101 3.50 16.31 -11.37
N ARG A 102 3.90 15.69 -10.25
CA ARG A 102 5.31 15.57 -9.87
C ARG A 102 6.14 14.74 -10.85
N ILE A 103 5.55 13.69 -11.42
CA ILE A 103 6.19 12.85 -12.43
C ILE A 103 6.43 13.66 -13.72
N ASP A 104 5.43 14.41 -14.17
CA ASP A 104 5.51 15.24 -15.37
C ASP A 104 6.51 16.39 -15.20
N GLU A 105 6.45 17.11 -14.08
CA GLU A 105 7.40 18.18 -13.72
C GLU A 105 8.85 17.69 -13.70
N ALA A 106 9.09 16.46 -13.22
CA ALA A 106 10.41 15.85 -13.19
C ALA A 106 10.83 15.21 -14.53
N GLY A 107 9.97 15.23 -15.55
CA GLY A 107 10.23 14.67 -16.87
C GLY A 107 10.33 13.14 -16.90
N TYR A 108 9.68 12.48 -15.95
CA TYR A 108 9.62 11.02 -15.87
C TYR A 108 8.43 10.46 -16.65
N GLN A 109 8.62 9.25 -17.18
CA GLN A 109 7.53 8.42 -17.69
C GLN A 109 7.28 7.30 -16.70
N TRP A 110 6.04 7.20 -16.25
CA TRP A 110 5.59 6.15 -15.37
C TRP A 110 4.15 5.77 -15.72
N THR A 111 3.87 4.46 -15.76
CA THR A 111 2.53 3.96 -16.03
C THR A 111 1.87 3.56 -14.72
N PRO A 112 0.73 4.15 -14.33
CA PRO A 112 0.05 3.80 -13.10
C PRO A 112 -0.34 2.32 -13.04
N PRO A 113 -0.23 1.68 -11.86
CA PRO A 113 -0.57 0.28 -11.70
C PRO A 113 -2.09 0.09 -11.81
N PRO A 114 -2.55 -1.10 -12.27
CA PRO A 114 -3.97 -1.39 -12.35
C PRO A 114 -4.63 -1.41 -10.97
N ALA A 115 -5.97 -1.31 -10.96
CA ALA A 115 -6.72 -1.43 -9.72
C ALA A 115 -6.47 -2.78 -9.03
N LEU A 116 -6.35 -2.77 -7.69
CA LEU A 116 -6.19 -4.02 -6.94
C LEU A 116 -7.42 -4.92 -7.14
N PRO A 117 -7.23 -6.24 -7.30
CA PRO A 117 -8.36 -7.16 -7.39
C PRO A 117 -9.21 -7.03 -6.12
N ALA A 118 -10.50 -6.78 -6.31
CA ALA A 118 -11.44 -6.64 -5.20
C ALA A 118 -11.38 -7.89 -4.31
N PRO A 119 -11.45 -7.73 -2.97
CA PRO A 119 -11.63 -8.87 -2.09
C PRO A 119 -12.88 -9.61 -2.56
N ARG A 120 -12.74 -10.88 -2.98
CA ARG A 120 -13.91 -11.70 -3.27
C ARG A 120 -14.69 -11.83 -1.96
N LYS A 121 -15.85 -11.16 -1.89
CA LYS A 121 -16.81 -11.30 -0.77
C LYS A 121 -17.46 -12.67 -0.77
N ASP A 122 -17.34 -13.38 -1.88
CA ASP A 122 -17.81 -14.74 -2.03
C ASP A 122 -16.76 -15.70 -1.47
N MET A 123 -16.83 -15.95 -0.17
CA MET A 123 -16.47 -17.30 0.28
C MET A 123 -17.29 -18.26 -0.60
N PRO A 124 -16.68 -19.21 -1.33
CA PRO A 124 -17.47 -20.26 -1.94
C PRO A 124 -18.32 -20.86 -0.82
N PRO A 125 -19.64 -21.01 -1.01
CA PRO A 125 -20.50 -21.53 0.04
C PRO A 125 -19.91 -22.86 0.47
N LEU A 126 -19.37 -22.90 1.68
CA LEU A 126 -18.88 -24.14 2.26
C LEU A 126 -20.03 -25.11 2.16
N SER A 127 -19.80 -26.21 1.44
CA SER A 127 -20.80 -27.27 1.36
C SER A 127 -21.22 -27.63 2.78
N LEU A 128 -22.49 -27.98 2.97
CA LEU A 128 -23.03 -28.34 4.28
C LEU A 128 -22.17 -29.43 4.96
N ARG A 129 -21.53 -30.29 4.15
CA ARG A 129 -20.54 -31.29 4.53
C ARG A 129 -19.25 -30.70 5.13
N GLN A 130 -18.72 -29.62 4.57
CA GLN A 130 -17.54 -28.91 5.09
C GLN A 130 -17.84 -28.17 6.40
N ARG A 131 -19.02 -27.55 6.52
CA ARG A 131 -19.48 -26.93 7.78
C ARG A 131 -19.65 -27.95 8.90
N LEU A 132 -20.16 -29.14 8.59
CA LEU A 132 -20.31 -30.23 9.55
C LEU A 132 -18.95 -30.82 9.96
N SER A 133 -18.00 -30.99 9.03
CA SER A 133 -16.66 -31.51 9.38
C SER A 133 -15.85 -30.60 10.30
N LEU A 134 -16.07 -29.28 10.24
CA LEU A 134 -15.41 -28.32 11.13
C LEU A 134 -16.04 -28.28 12.52
N ARG A 135 -17.35 -28.53 12.64
CA ARG A 135 -18.05 -28.57 13.94
C ARG A 135 -17.94 -29.90 14.68
N PHE A 136 -17.85 -31.01 13.96
CA PHE A 136 -17.92 -32.34 14.58
C PHE A 136 -16.59 -33.07 14.71
N GLY A 137 -15.49 -32.47 14.24
CA GLY A 137 -14.20 -33.14 14.24
C GLY A 137 -14.21 -34.34 13.28
N TRP A 138 -13.09 -34.57 12.62
CA TRP A 138 -12.94 -35.74 11.78
C TRP A 138 -13.04 -37.03 12.62
N PRO A 139 -13.77 -38.07 12.19
CA PRO A 139 -13.68 -39.38 12.82
C PRO A 139 -12.36 -40.00 12.37
N VAL A 140 -11.36 -40.00 13.26
CA VAL A 140 -10.19 -40.87 13.11
C VAL A 140 -10.70 -42.30 13.09
N LYS A 141 -10.52 -43.01 11.97
CA LYS A 141 -10.75 -44.47 11.93
C LYS A 141 -9.84 -45.11 12.98
N ALA A 142 -10.41 -45.52 14.10
CA ALA A 142 -9.72 -46.33 15.08
C ALA A 142 -9.31 -47.65 14.41
N ARG A 143 -8.00 -47.89 14.30
CA ARG A 143 -7.44 -49.20 13.97
C ARG A 143 -7.83 -50.17 15.10
N LYS A 144 -8.47 -51.29 14.76
CA LYS A 144 -8.70 -52.39 15.71
C LYS A 144 -7.35 -52.98 16.14
N PRO A 145 -7.09 -53.18 17.44
CA PRO A 145 -6.04 -54.08 17.87
C PRO A 145 -6.44 -55.53 17.57
N ARG A 146 -5.44 -56.33 17.21
CA ARG A 146 -5.54 -57.78 17.00
C ARG A 146 -5.76 -58.51 18.32
#